data_AF-A0A1W0W8A4-F1
#
_entry.id   AF-A0A1W0W8A4-F1
#
_cell.length_a   1.000
_cell.length_b   1.000
_cell.length_c   1.000
_cell.angle_alpha   90.00
_cell.angle_beta   90.00
_cell.angle_gamma   90.00
#
_symmetry.space_group_name_H-M   'P 1'
#
loop_
_entity.id
_entity.type
_entity.pdbx_description
1 polymer ?
#
loop_
_entity_poly.entity_id
_entity_poly.type
_entity_poly.pdbx_seq_one_letter_code
_entity_poly.pdbx_strand_id
1 'polypeptide(L)'
;MEAVIDDHIDPEELQLHSRRYEEELSNGQVGYNTAFDYGWCLIRSRKQEDIMKGVELFKHLYKNGETKARRDCLFFTAVGYTKIREFELALECIDTLLRAEPQNTQAKDLKRVIEDRLKKSGLMGMGLIAFGGATVVAAIGLVALLTKKK
;
A
#
# COMPACT_ATOMS: atom_id res chain seq x y z
N MET A 1 -5.18 6.82 -10.07
CA MET A 1 -4.94 6.04 -8.85
C MET A 1 -4.36 6.87 -7.71
N GLU A 2 -3.44 7.82 -7.97
CA GLU A 2 -2.92 8.72 -6.93
C GLU A 2 -4.01 9.43 -6.12
N ALA A 3 -5.07 9.92 -6.77
CA ALA A 3 -6.20 10.57 -6.11
C ALA A 3 -6.91 9.69 -5.05
N VAL A 4 -6.87 8.36 -5.18
CA VAL A 4 -7.46 7.43 -4.21
C VAL A 4 -6.54 7.24 -2.99
N ILE A 5 -5.23 7.35 -3.19
CA ILE A 5 -4.24 7.19 -2.12
C ILE A 5 -4.19 8.45 -1.25
N ASP A 6 -4.37 9.63 -1.85
CA ASP A 6 -4.31 10.91 -1.13
C ASP A 6 -5.68 11.36 -0.58
N ASP A 7 -6.74 10.61 -0.87
CA ASP A 7 -8.06 10.86 -0.32
C ASP A 7 -8.15 10.49 1.18
N HIS A 8 -9.03 11.20 1.90
CA HIS A 8 -9.27 11.00 3.33
C HIS A 8 -10.75 10.85 3.62
N ILE A 9 -11.07 9.93 4.54
CA ILE A 9 -12.43 9.70 5.00
C ILE A 9 -12.87 10.79 5.99
N ASP A 10 -14.17 11.08 6.00
CA ASP A 10 -14.75 11.93 7.02
C ASP A 10 -14.69 11.25 8.41
N PRO A 11 -14.32 11.97 9.49
CA PRO A 11 -14.25 11.38 10.83
C PRO A 11 -15.57 10.77 11.33
N GLU A 12 -16.72 11.33 10.94
CA GLU A 12 -18.03 10.80 11.34
C GLU A 12 -18.33 9.48 10.64
N GLU A 13 -17.97 9.37 9.37
CA GLU A 13 -18.10 8.13 8.59
C GLU A 13 -17.19 7.02 9.16
N LEU A 14 -15.96 7.37 9.55
CA LEU A 14 -15.06 6.44 10.23
C LEU A 14 -15.64 5.95 11.57
N GLN A 15 -16.22 6.86 12.36
CA GLN A 15 -16.85 6.49 13.63
C GLN A 15 -18.06 5.57 13.45
N LEU A 16 -18.87 5.80 12.42
CA LEU A 16 -20.01 4.93 12.10
C LEU A 16 -19.57 3.48 11.86
N HIS A 17 -18.52 3.31 11.05
CA HIS A 17 -17.99 1.98 10.73
C HIS A 17 -17.27 1.34 11.94
N SER A 18 -16.59 2.14 12.77
CA SER A 18 -15.99 1.68 14.03
C SER A 18 -17.06 1.12 14.97
N ARG A 19 -18.17 1.84 15.17
CA ARG A 19 -19.26 1.38 16.05
C ARG A 19 -19.84 0.06 15.56
N ARG A 20 -20.12 -0.05 14.26
CA ARG A 20 -20.66 -1.29 13.68
C ARG A 20 -19.69 -2.47 13.86
N TYR A 21 -18.39 -2.24 13.66
CA TYR A 21 -17.37 -3.25 13.89
C TYR A 21 -17.31 -3.68 15.36
N GLU A 22 -17.32 -2.73 16.30
CA GLU A 22 -17.29 -2.97 17.73
C GLU A 22 -18.55 -3.70 18.24
N GLU A 23 -19.72 -3.36 17.72
CA GLU A 23 -20.99 -4.03 18.01
C GLU A 23 -20.93 -5.50 17.58
N GLU A 24 -20.53 -5.79 16.33
CA GLU A 24 -20.39 -7.16 15.86
C GLU A 24 -19.30 -7.94 16.63
N LEU A 25 -18.20 -7.28 16.98
CA LEU A 25 -17.14 -7.87 17.79
C LEU A 25 -17.66 -8.25 19.18
N SER A 26 -18.47 -7.38 19.80
CA SER A 26 -19.09 -7.65 21.10
C SER A 26 -20.10 -8.80 21.05
N ASN A 27 -20.72 -9.03 19.88
CA ASN A 27 -21.61 -10.15 19.62
C ASN A 27 -20.85 -11.47 19.30
N GLY A 28 -19.51 -11.44 19.33
CA GLY A 28 -18.65 -12.62 19.27
C GLY A 28 -18.10 -12.95 17.88
N GLN A 29 -18.61 -12.35 16.80
CA GLN A 29 -18.09 -12.56 15.46
C GLN A 29 -18.34 -11.33 14.57
N VAL A 30 -17.28 -10.87 13.89
CA VAL A 30 -17.37 -9.82 12.89
C VAL A 30 -17.52 -10.42 11.50
N GLY A 31 -18.50 -9.94 10.74
CA GLY A 31 -18.68 -10.32 9.34
C GLY A 31 -17.53 -9.82 8.46
N TYR A 32 -17.20 -10.58 7.41
CA TYR A 32 -16.12 -10.21 6.47
C TYR A 32 -16.31 -8.80 5.91
N ASN A 33 -17.51 -8.46 5.43
CA ASN A 33 -17.79 -7.15 4.84
C ASN A 33 -17.63 -6.03 5.87
N THR A 34 -18.13 -6.20 7.10
CA THR A 34 -17.99 -5.21 8.18
C THR A 34 -16.52 -4.96 8.53
N ALA A 35 -15.72 -6.02 8.64
CA ALA A 35 -14.28 -5.91 8.87
C ALA A 35 -13.56 -5.25 7.69
N PHE A 36 -13.95 -5.57 6.46
CA PHE A 36 -13.37 -5.01 5.25
C PHE A 36 -13.66 -3.51 5.13
N ASP A 37 -14.92 -3.11 5.28
CA ASP A 37 -15.36 -1.73 5.19
C ASP A 37 -14.68 -0.88 6.27
N TYR A 38 -14.63 -1.38 7.51
CA TYR A 38 -13.92 -0.71 8.59
C TYR A 38 -12.40 -0.60 8.32
N GLY A 39 -11.78 -1.67 7.83
CA GLY A 39 -10.37 -1.64 7.43
C GLY A 39 -10.07 -0.61 6.35
N TRP A 40 -10.97 -0.47 5.38
CA TRP A 40 -10.82 0.53 4.32
C TRP A 40 -10.97 1.95 4.85
N CYS A 41 -11.92 2.18 5.76
CA CYS A 41 -12.07 3.45 6.46
C CYS A 41 -10.80 3.81 7.23
N LEU A 42 -10.22 2.86 7.95
CA LEU A 42 -8.98 3.03 8.70
C LEU A 42 -7.80 3.43 7.80
N ILE A 43 -7.64 2.79 6.63
CA ILE A 43 -6.60 3.16 5.65
C ILE A 43 -6.78 4.58 5.12
N ARG A 44 -8.02 5.08 5.02
CA ARG A 44 -8.31 6.47 4.61
C ARG A 44 -8.18 7.48 5.74
N SER A 45 -7.86 7.07 6.96
CA SER A 45 -7.60 7.99 8.08
C SER A 45 -6.39 8.90 7.80
N ARG A 46 -6.34 10.04 8.50
CA ARG A 46 -5.18 10.94 8.53
C ARG A 46 -4.12 10.50 9.54
N LYS A 47 -4.47 9.62 10.47
CA LYS A 47 -3.57 9.14 11.53
C LYS A 47 -2.84 7.89 11.08
N GLN A 48 -1.51 7.89 11.16
CA GLN A 48 -0.69 6.74 10.81
C GLN A 48 -1.04 5.48 11.66
N GLU A 49 -1.40 5.67 12.93
CA GLU A 49 -1.84 4.58 13.81
C GLU A 49 -3.10 3.88 13.30
N ASP A 50 -4.08 4.64 12.80
CA ASP A 50 -5.31 4.08 12.24
C ASP A 50 -5.01 3.33 10.94
N ILE A 51 -4.16 3.89 10.08
CA ILE A 51 -3.76 3.24 8.83
C ILE A 51 -3.07 1.90 9.13
N MET A 52 -2.19 1.85 10.14
CA MET A 52 -1.54 0.62 10.59
C MET A 52 -2.54 -0.41 11.13
N LYS A 53 -3.53 0.01 11.92
CA LYS A 53 -4.63 -0.88 12.34
C LYS A 53 -5.40 -1.43 11.15
N GLY A 54 -5.66 -0.61 10.14
CA GLY A 54 -6.31 -1.04 8.90
C GLY A 54 -5.48 -2.10 8.16
N VAL A 55 -4.16 -1.87 8.03
CA VAL A 55 -3.21 -2.83 7.45
C VAL A 55 -3.23 -4.16 8.21
N GLU A 56 -3.20 -4.14 9.55
CA GLU A 56 -3.28 -5.34 10.38
C GLU A 56 -4.60 -6.08 10.18
N LEU A 57 -5.71 -5.36 10.09
CA LEU A 57 -7.03 -5.93 9.84
C LEU A 57 -7.08 -6.63 8.47
N PHE A 58 -6.56 -6.02 7.41
CA PHE A 58 -6.48 -6.67 6.09
C PHE A 58 -5.55 -7.88 6.09
N LYS A 59 -4.44 -7.85 6.84
CA LYS A 59 -3.57 -9.04 7.01
C LYS A 59 -4.29 -10.17 7.74
N HIS A 60 -5.13 -9.85 8.72
CA HIS A 60 -5.98 -10.84 9.39
C HIS A 60 -7.04 -11.42 8.42
N LEU A 61 -7.71 -10.57 7.65
CA LEU A 61 -8.66 -11.00 6.62
C LEU A 61 -8.01 -11.83 5.51
N TYR A 62 -6.78 -11.52 5.13
CA TYR A 62 -6.01 -12.32 4.18
C TYR A 62 -5.77 -13.75 4.69
N LYS A 63 -5.38 -13.92 5.96
CA LYS A 63 -5.11 -15.24 6.53
C LYS A 63 -6.37 -16.11 6.61
N ASN A 64 -7.50 -15.49 6.95
CA ASN A 64 -8.75 -16.19 7.23
C ASN A 64 -9.73 -16.24 6.03
N GLY A 65 -9.47 -15.47 4.97
CA GLY A 65 -10.36 -15.33 3.82
C GLY A 65 -10.10 -16.34 2.69
N GLU A 66 -11.07 -16.43 1.79
CA GLU A 66 -11.00 -17.19 0.53
C GLU A 66 -10.05 -16.54 -0.50
N THR A 67 -9.67 -17.27 -1.55
CA THR A 67 -8.68 -16.82 -2.56
C THR A 67 -9.02 -15.47 -3.18
N LYS A 68 -10.29 -15.17 -3.48
CA LYS A 68 -10.67 -13.86 -4.05
C LYS A 68 -10.48 -12.74 -3.01
N ALA A 69 -10.99 -12.94 -1.80
CA ALA A 69 -10.82 -12.02 -0.68
C ALA A 69 -9.35 -11.74 -0.36
N ARG A 70 -8.48 -12.75 -0.48
CA ARG A 70 -7.03 -12.61 -0.30
C ARG A 70 -6.40 -11.62 -1.28
N ARG A 71 -6.81 -11.66 -2.55
CA ARG A 71 -6.29 -10.75 -3.58
C ARG A 71 -6.67 -9.29 -3.27
N ASP A 72 -7.92 -9.07 -2.89
CA ASP A 72 -8.40 -7.74 -2.49
C ASP A 72 -7.64 -7.26 -1.24
N CYS A 73 -7.46 -8.11 -0.22
CA CYS A 73 -6.70 -7.76 0.98
C CYS A 73 -5.25 -7.36 0.68
N LEU A 74 -4.56 -8.03 -0.26
CA LEU A 74 -3.20 -7.64 -0.68
C LEU A 74 -3.18 -6.25 -1.31
N PHE A 75 -4.16 -5.94 -2.16
CA PHE A 75 -4.28 -4.63 -2.79
C PHE A 75 -4.44 -3.51 -1.74
N PHE A 76 -5.40 -3.67 -0.82
CA PHE A 76 -5.64 -2.66 0.22
C PHE A 76 -4.48 -2.57 1.22
N THR A 77 -3.82 -3.68 1.55
CA THR A 77 -2.59 -3.68 2.36
C THR A 77 -1.49 -2.84 1.70
N ALA A 78 -1.28 -2.98 0.38
CA ALA A 78 -0.31 -2.19 -0.36
C ALA A 78 -0.65 -0.69 -0.34
N VAL A 79 -1.94 -0.32 -0.47
CA VAL A 79 -2.39 1.07 -0.33
C VAL A 79 -2.07 1.64 1.05
N GLY A 80 -2.34 0.87 2.11
CA GLY A 80 -2.04 1.28 3.49
C GLY A 80 -0.55 1.55 3.70
N TYR A 81 0.32 0.62 3.32
CA TYR A 81 1.78 0.81 3.40
C TYR A 81 2.26 2.01 2.56
N THR A 82 1.67 2.23 1.39
CA THR A 82 2.00 3.38 0.53
C THR A 82 1.72 4.71 1.23
N LYS A 83 0.59 4.83 1.93
CA LYS A 83 0.20 6.07 2.64
C LYS A 83 1.15 6.41 3.78
N ILE A 84 1.70 5.41 4.45
CA ILE A 84 2.63 5.59 5.58
C ILE A 84 4.11 5.54 5.15
N ARG A 85 4.37 5.55 3.84
CA ARG A 85 5.71 5.57 3.21
C ARG A 85 6.55 4.30 3.42
N GLU A 86 5.91 3.18 3.77
CA GLU A 86 6.52 1.85 3.83
C GLU A 86 6.54 1.23 2.43
N PHE A 87 7.25 1.88 1.49
CA PHE A 87 7.15 1.54 0.06
C PHE A 87 7.68 0.14 -0.27
N GLU A 88 8.66 -0.38 0.46
CA GLU A 88 9.20 -1.73 0.25
C GLU A 88 8.14 -2.80 0.53
N LEU A 89 7.45 -2.69 1.67
CA LEU A 89 6.35 -3.58 2.02
C LEU A 89 5.17 -3.43 1.05
N ALA A 90 4.89 -2.21 0.58
CA ALA A 90 3.88 -1.98 -0.44
C ALA A 90 4.21 -2.69 -1.77
N LEU A 91 5.47 -2.64 -2.20
CA LEU A 91 5.95 -3.34 -3.41
C LEU A 91 5.86 -4.86 -3.26
N GLU A 92 6.24 -5.41 -2.11
CA GLU A 92 6.13 -6.86 -1.85
C GLU A 92 4.67 -7.35 -1.97
N CYS A 93 3.73 -6.59 -1.38
CA CYS A 93 2.31 -6.92 -1.46
C CYS A 93 1.80 -6.89 -2.91
N ILE A 94 2.16 -5.84 -3.67
CA ILE A 94 1.64 -5.67 -5.04
C ILE A 94 2.27 -6.65 -6.03
N ASP A 95 3.56 -6.99 -5.85
CA ASP A 95 4.22 -8.01 -6.65
C ASP A 95 3.64 -9.40 -6.39
N THR A 96 3.30 -9.71 -5.13
CA THR A 96 2.61 -10.94 -4.78
C THR A 96 1.24 -11.02 -5.48
N LEU A 97 0.49 -9.91 -5.50
CA LEU A 97 -0.79 -9.84 -6.21
C LEU A 97 -0.60 -10.03 -7.73
N LEU A 98 0.39 -9.36 -8.34
CA LEU A 98 0.66 -9.45 -9.78
C LEU A 98 1.19 -10.82 -10.22
N ARG A 99 1.86 -11.58 -9.34
CA ARG A 99 2.21 -12.98 -9.63
C ARG A 99 0.97 -13.87 -9.76
N ALA A 100 -0.04 -13.62 -8.92
CA ALA A 100 -1.31 -14.34 -8.99
C ALA A 100 -2.20 -13.83 -10.14
N GLU A 101 -2.18 -12.53 -10.42
CA GLU A 101 -2.96 -11.89 -11.48
C GLU A 101 -2.13 -10.96 -12.37
N PRO A 102 -1.35 -11.51 -13.32
CA PRO A 102 -0.46 -10.72 -14.17
C PRO A 102 -1.17 -9.70 -15.06
N GLN A 103 -2.49 -9.85 -15.26
CA GLN A 103 -3.31 -8.96 -16.08
C GLN A 103 -4.08 -7.90 -15.28
N ASN A 104 -3.94 -7.87 -13.95
CA ASN A 104 -4.63 -6.90 -13.12
C ASN A 104 -4.08 -5.48 -13.36
N THR A 105 -4.87 -4.66 -14.07
CA THR A 105 -4.48 -3.29 -14.44
C THR A 105 -4.42 -2.37 -13.23
N GLN A 106 -5.32 -2.53 -12.26
CA GLN A 106 -5.33 -1.75 -11.02
C GLN A 106 -4.04 -2.00 -10.22
N ALA A 107 -3.63 -3.26 -10.10
CA ALA A 107 -2.40 -3.60 -9.40
C ALA A 107 -1.15 -3.05 -10.10
N LYS A 108 -1.11 -3.06 -11.43
CA LYS A 108 -0.03 -2.43 -12.23
C LYS A 108 0.03 -0.93 -12.01
N ASP A 109 -1.11 -0.25 -12.01
CA ASP A 109 -1.17 1.19 -11.77
C ASP A 109 -0.75 1.54 -10.35
N LEU A 110 -1.10 0.72 -9.35
CA LEU A 110 -0.67 0.93 -7.96
C LEU A 110 0.84 0.77 -7.84
N LYS A 111 1.40 -0.28 -8.46
CA LYS A 111 2.84 -0.51 -8.50
C LYS A 111 3.59 0.69 -9.07
N ARG A 112 3.13 1.26 -10.19
CA ARG A 112 3.73 2.48 -10.78
C ARG A 112 3.72 3.65 -9.80
N VAL A 113 2.60 3.88 -9.12
CA VAL A 113 2.49 4.96 -8.13
C VAL A 113 3.45 4.75 -6.96
N ILE A 114 3.57 3.51 -6.47
CA ILE A 114 4.51 3.18 -5.38
C ILE A 114 5.96 3.45 -5.83
N GLU A 115 6.35 2.95 -7.01
CA GLU A 115 7.69 3.16 -7.57
C GLU A 115 8.01 4.64 -7.76
N ASP A 116 7.05 5.43 -8.24
CA ASP A 116 7.23 6.87 -8.44
C ASP A 116 7.34 7.63 -7.12
N ARG A 117 6.56 7.26 -6.10
CA ARG A 117 6.68 7.84 -4.74
C ARG A 117 7.99 7.46 -4.09
N LEU A 118 8.43 6.22 -4.23
CA LEU A 118 9.73 5.74 -3.77
C LEU A 118 10.88 6.53 -4.41
N LYS A 119 10.88 6.69 -5.74
CA LYS A 119 11.86 7.50 -6.48
C LYS A 119 11.90 8.94 -5.95
N LYS A 120 10.74 9.58 -5.81
CA LYS A 120 10.61 10.96 -5.30
C LYS A 120 11.06 11.10 -3.84
N SER A 121 10.92 10.05 -3.04
CA SER A 121 11.30 10.07 -1.62
C SER A 121 12.82 10.07 -1.36
N GLY A 122 13.64 9.85 -2.39
CA GLY A 122 15.10 9.76 -2.25
C GLY A 122 15.60 8.49 -1.56
N LEU A 123 14.71 7.61 -1.11
CA LEU A 123 15.03 6.30 -0.51
C LEU A 123 15.64 5.31 -1.52
N MET A 124 15.69 5.68 -2.79
CA MET A 124 16.27 4.88 -3.87
C MET A 124 17.79 4.64 -3.73
N GLY A 125 18.46 5.32 -2.79
CA GLY A 125 19.91 5.25 -2.58
C GLY A 125 20.43 4.09 -1.72
N MET A 126 19.57 3.24 -1.12
CA MET A 126 20.03 2.22 -0.15
C MET A 126 19.64 0.77 -0.44
N GLY A 127 18.81 0.43 -1.43
CA GLY A 127 18.46 -1.00 -1.60
C GLY A 127 17.70 -1.50 -2.83
N LEU A 128 17.19 -0.65 -3.73
CA LEU A 128 16.25 -1.11 -4.77
C LEU A 128 16.87 -1.17 -6.17
N ILE A 129 17.78 -2.12 -6.35
CA ILE A 129 18.20 -2.68 -7.64
C ILE A 129 17.67 -4.13 -7.77
N ALA A 130 16.39 -4.34 -7.52
CA ALA A 130 15.66 -5.56 -7.82
C ALA A 130 14.20 -5.16 -7.61
N PHE A 131 13.35 -4.99 -8.61
CA PHE A 131 12.56 -6.07 -9.18
C PHE A 131 11.85 -5.51 -10.42
N GLY A 132 12.52 -5.55 -11.57
CA GLY A 132 11.92 -5.13 -12.84
C GLY A 132 12.95 -5.15 -13.95
N GLY A 133 13.08 -6.30 -14.61
CA GLY A 133 13.92 -6.42 -15.79
C GLY A 133 13.53 -5.41 -16.88
N ALA A 134 14.53 -5.04 -17.67
CA ALA A 134 14.55 -4.15 -18.84
C ALA A 134 14.83 -2.65 -18.57
N THR A 135 16.09 -2.31 -18.84
CA THR A 135 16.62 -1.00 -19.26
C THR A 135 16.55 0.16 -18.26
N VAL A 136 17.57 0.28 -17.41
CA VAL A 136 18.08 1.62 -17.03
C VAL A 136 19.11 2.01 -18.07
N VAL A 137 18.64 2.60 -19.17
CA VAL A 137 19.49 3.41 -20.04
C VAL A 137 19.69 4.75 -19.35
N ALA A 138 20.97 5.05 -19.05
CA ALA A 138 21.56 6.38 -18.89
C ALA A 138 20.92 7.38 -17.90
N ALA A 139 21.53 7.50 -16.72
CA ALA A 139 21.77 8.81 -16.09
C ALA A 139 22.87 8.70 -15.00
N ILE A 140 24.10 8.35 -15.38
CA ILE A 140 25.28 8.75 -14.60
C ILE A 140 26.02 9.79 -15.45
N GLY A 141 25.52 11.01 -15.37
CA GLY A 141 26.12 12.19 -15.95
C GLY A 141 25.85 13.35 -15.02
N LEU A 142 26.72 13.53 -14.02
CA LEU A 142 27.15 14.82 -13.44
C LEU A 142 27.98 14.58 -12.18
N VAL A 143 29.24 14.17 -12.36
CA VAL A 143 30.33 14.68 -11.52
C VAL A 143 31.47 15.10 -12.45
N ALA A 144 31.28 16.24 -13.11
CA ALA A 144 32.40 17.02 -13.59
C ALA A 144 33.04 17.68 -12.35
N LEU A 145 33.93 16.97 -11.66
CA LEU A 145 34.86 17.59 -10.72
C LEU A 145 36.23 17.67 -11.39
N LEU A 146 36.43 18.82 -12.01
CA LEU A 146 37.71 19.38 -12.42
C LEU A 146 38.70 19.36 -11.24
N THR A 147 39.60 18.39 -11.19
CA THR A 147 40.85 18.54 -10.41
C THR A 147 41.96 19.01 -11.34
N LYS A 148 42.21 20.31 -11.18
CA LYS A 148 43.22 21.16 -11.79
C LYS A 148 44.63 20.57 -11.65
N LYS A 149 45.38 20.69 -12.75
CA LYS A 149 46.85 20.63 -12.89
C LYS A 149 47.59 21.32 -11.72
N LYS A 150 48.61 20.66 -11.17
CA LYS A 150 49.92 21.26 -10.87
C LYS A 150 51.00 20.19 -10.92
#